data_AF-A0A954FL76-F1
#
_entry.id   AF-A0A954FL76-F1
#
_cell.length_a   1.000
_cell.length_b   1.000
_cell.length_c   1.000
_cell.angle_alpha   90.00
_cell.angle_beta   90.00
_cell.angle_gamma   90.00
#
_symmetry.space_group_name_H-M   'P 1'
#
loop_
_entity.id
_entity.type
_entity.pdbx_description
1 polymer ?
#
loop_
_entity_poly.entity_id
_entity_poly.type
_entity_poly.pdbx_seq_one_letter_code
_entity_poly.pdbx_strand_id
1 'polypeptide(L)'
;MHLNLSISPTGRLVCATETHPNDAALADVQVDDQLGTGLLSAFSESTANGLLHLAALSSKVTLPLAFVFWKQWAQRFLKAVSHLDDERFAELEKTAKSGKKSDARIVAAPDDLALAVLVAEAPPMRGLEFLTNDLLKTLWHELTTGFLQRAHNTDGGCRGLLLKLNPDAQLLGRVTFHLAENKRDPDRPFAFLATYAHRISAKSQVQHLPLGEALRQYAAERDQTKLAELLIPVREAANRSKVVGQMLSTRAIFQPQAWTVSQAYPFLNDVAIMEEAGLSVRVPDWWKSRKATRPQVQVRIGDQRTSAVGLESLLDFSANLAVDGTPLTDAER
;
A
#
# COMPACT_ATOMS: atom_id res chain seq x y z
N MET A 1 -16.36 7.55 -22.30
CA MET A 1 -17.43 6.60 -22.73
C MET A 1 -18.40 6.30 -21.60
N HIS A 2 -19.64 5.90 -21.93
CA HIS A 2 -20.62 5.41 -20.94
C HIS A 2 -20.52 3.89 -20.82
N LEU A 3 -20.41 3.40 -19.59
CA LEU A 3 -20.32 1.98 -19.28
C LEU A 3 -21.43 1.56 -18.33
N ASN A 4 -21.91 0.34 -18.49
CA ASN A 4 -22.73 -0.33 -17.50
C ASN A 4 -22.01 -1.55 -16.92
N LEU A 5 -22.39 -1.92 -15.71
CA LEU A 5 -21.96 -3.15 -15.06
C LEU A 5 -23.23 -3.87 -14.61
N SER A 6 -23.41 -5.10 -15.08
CA SER A 6 -24.62 -5.89 -14.88
C SER A 6 -24.30 -7.28 -14.35
N ILE A 7 -25.28 -7.90 -13.70
CA ILE A 7 -25.19 -9.29 -13.25
C ILE A 7 -25.95 -10.17 -14.26
N SER A 8 -25.29 -11.16 -14.85
CA SER A 8 -25.96 -12.11 -15.74
C SER A 8 -26.80 -13.12 -14.93
N PRO A 9 -27.76 -13.81 -15.57
CA PRO A 9 -28.49 -14.93 -14.93
C PRO A 9 -27.57 -16.08 -14.47
N THR A 10 -26.36 -16.16 -15.01
CA THR A 10 -25.33 -17.13 -14.62
C THR A 10 -24.44 -16.64 -13.47
N GLY A 11 -24.73 -15.45 -12.90
CA GLY A 11 -23.97 -14.87 -11.79
C GLY A 11 -22.64 -14.20 -12.20
N ARG A 12 -22.43 -13.94 -13.50
CA ARG A 12 -21.21 -13.24 -13.96
C ARG A 12 -21.43 -11.73 -13.98
N LEU A 13 -20.37 -10.98 -13.68
CA LEU A 13 -20.39 -9.54 -13.88
C LEU A 13 -19.96 -9.21 -15.30
N VAL A 14 -20.81 -8.46 -16.01
CA VAL A 14 -20.59 -8.09 -17.40
C VAL A 14 -20.52 -6.58 -17.49
N CYS A 15 -19.36 -6.08 -17.94
CA CYS A 15 -19.13 -4.69 -18.29
C CYS A 15 -19.39 -4.50 -19.79
N ALA A 16 -20.23 -3.56 -20.17
CA ALA A 16 -20.50 -3.23 -21.57
C ALA A 16 -20.60 -1.72 -21.78
N THR A 17 -20.42 -1.27 -23.02
CA THR A 17 -20.72 0.11 -23.41
C THR A 17 -22.23 0.33 -23.44
N GLU A 18 -22.70 1.42 -22.85
CA GLU A 18 -24.12 1.77 -22.91
C GLU A 18 -24.42 2.40 -24.28
N THR A 19 -25.15 1.68 -25.13
CA THR A 19 -25.52 2.12 -26.49
C THR A 19 -26.89 2.81 -26.55
N HIS A 20 -27.70 2.73 -25.48
CA HIS A 20 -29.03 3.31 -25.40
C HIS A 20 -29.22 4.15 -24.12
N PRO A 21 -29.02 5.48 -24.17
CA PRO A 21 -29.14 6.36 -23.00
C PRO A 21 -30.60 6.66 -22.58
N ASN A 22 -31.57 5.79 -22.91
CA ASN A 22 -32.98 6.02 -22.64
C ASN A 22 -33.39 5.82 -21.16
N ASP A 23 -32.45 5.40 -20.31
CA ASP A 23 -32.67 5.29 -18.86
C ASP A 23 -31.89 6.41 -18.16
N ALA A 24 -32.45 7.61 -18.20
CA ALA A 24 -31.85 8.83 -17.64
C ALA A 24 -31.53 8.74 -16.14
N ALA A 25 -31.99 7.69 -15.45
CA ALA A 25 -31.70 7.44 -14.05
C ALA A 25 -30.35 6.75 -13.78
N LEU A 26 -29.69 6.16 -14.79
CA LEU A 26 -28.56 5.25 -14.59
C LEU A 26 -27.22 5.67 -15.23
N ALA A 27 -27.18 6.70 -16.10
CA ALA A 27 -26.06 6.86 -17.05
C ALA A 27 -25.32 8.21 -17.10
N ASP A 28 -25.36 9.06 -16.07
CA ASP A 28 -24.74 10.41 -16.18
C ASP A 28 -23.22 10.46 -15.95
N VAL A 29 -22.58 9.37 -15.55
CA VAL A 29 -21.13 9.37 -15.28
C VAL A 29 -20.37 8.83 -16.48
N GLN A 30 -19.72 9.73 -17.21
CA GLN A 30 -18.73 9.36 -18.22
C GLN A 30 -17.43 8.88 -17.56
N VAL A 31 -16.96 7.72 -17.99
CA VAL A 31 -15.63 7.20 -17.63
C VAL A 31 -14.66 7.60 -18.73
N ASP A 32 -13.45 8.00 -18.36
CA ASP A 32 -12.35 8.24 -19.30
C ASP A 32 -12.15 7.04 -20.25
N ASP A 33 -11.83 7.30 -21.52
CA ASP A 33 -11.84 6.25 -22.55
C ASP A 33 -10.71 5.22 -22.37
N GLN A 34 -9.55 5.61 -21.85
CA GLN A 34 -8.48 4.65 -21.55
C GLN A 34 -8.88 3.76 -20.38
N LEU A 35 -9.43 4.36 -19.32
CA LEU A 35 -9.96 3.63 -18.17
C LEU A 35 -11.09 2.68 -18.59
N GLY A 36 -12.01 3.15 -19.43
CA GLY A 36 -13.15 2.36 -19.87
C GLY A 36 -12.74 1.17 -20.73
N THR A 37 -11.79 1.36 -21.64
CA THR A 37 -11.20 0.26 -22.43
C THR A 37 -10.52 -0.78 -21.54
N GLY A 38 -9.78 -0.34 -20.52
CA GLY A 38 -9.15 -1.22 -19.53
C GLY A 38 -10.17 -2.05 -18.75
N LEU A 39 -11.28 -1.44 -18.31
CA LEU A 39 -12.37 -2.14 -17.63
C LEU A 39 -13.05 -3.16 -18.54
N LEU A 40 -13.40 -2.79 -19.77
CA LEU A 40 -14.01 -3.70 -20.74
C LEU A 40 -13.12 -4.93 -21.00
N SER A 41 -11.82 -4.70 -21.24
CA SER A 41 -10.85 -5.78 -21.44
C SER A 41 -10.78 -6.69 -20.21
N ALA A 42 -10.64 -6.13 -19.01
CA ALA A 42 -10.49 -6.91 -17.79
C ALA A 42 -11.74 -7.77 -17.46
N PHE A 43 -12.95 -7.22 -17.63
CA PHE A 43 -14.19 -7.97 -17.42
C PHE A 43 -14.45 -9.01 -18.52
N SER A 44 -13.95 -8.80 -19.73
CA SER A 44 -14.04 -9.80 -20.81
C SER A 44 -13.20 -11.04 -20.55
N GLU A 45 -12.08 -10.91 -19.82
CA GLU A 45 -11.25 -12.04 -19.42
C GLU A 45 -11.91 -12.87 -18.31
N SER A 46 -12.37 -12.20 -17.24
CA SER A 46 -13.14 -12.82 -16.16
C SER A 46 -13.73 -11.79 -15.20
N THR A 47 -14.75 -12.20 -14.44
CA THR A 47 -15.30 -11.40 -13.33
C THR A 47 -14.20 -10.99 -12.34
N ALA A 48 -13.32 -11.94 -11.97
CA ALA A 48 -12.23 -11.69 -11.03
C ALA A 48 -11.23 -10.64 -11.55
N ASN A 49 -10.82 -10.73 -12.83
CA ASN A 49 -9.90 -9.74 -13.41
C ASN A 49 -10.53 -8.34 -13.48
N GLY A 50 -11.81 -8.25 -13.88
CA GLY A 50 -12.57 -7.01 -13.86
C GLY A 50 -12.63 -6.37 -12.47
N LEU A 51 -13.00 -7.16 -11.45
CA LEU A 51 -13.08 -6.69 -10.06
C LEU A 51 -11.71 -6.28 -9.49
N LEU A 52 -10.64 -7.03 -9.74
CA LEU A 52 -9.28 -6.67 -9.29
C LEU A 52 -8.77 -5.42 -10.00
N HIS A 53 -9.05 -5.25 -11.30
CA HIS A 53 -8.72 -4.03 -12.05
C HIS A 53 -9.47 -2.81 -11.48
N LEU A 54 -10.76 -2.98 -11.19
CA LEU A 54 -11.62 -1.96 -10.61
C LEU A 54 -11.15 -1.54 -9.21
N ALA A 55 -10.69 -2.48 -8.38
CA ALA A 55 -10.16 -2.22 -7.05
C ALA A 55 -8.90 -1.34 -7.07
N ALA A 56 -8.07 -1.50 -8.10
CA ALA A 56 -6.81 -0.77 -8.27
C ALA A 56 -6.98 0.68 -8.77
N LEU A 57 -8.19 1.05 -9.21
CA LEU A 57 -8.45 2.42 -9.65
C LEU A 57 -8.32 3.40 -8.48
N SER A 58 -7.69 4.55 -8.73
CA SER A 58 -7.58 5.63 -7.74
C SER A 58 -8.94 6.06 -7.19
N SER A 59 -8.97 6.49 -5.92
CA SER A 59 -10.16 7.07 -5.28
C SER A 59 -10.63 8.38 -5.94
N LYS A 60 -9.77 9.03 -6.73
CA LYS A 60 -10.10 10.26 -7.47
C LYS A 60 -10.92 10.02 -8.75
N VAL A 61 -11.05 8.76 -9.18
CA VAL A 61 -11.80 8.41 -10.39
C VAL A 61 -13.30 8.43 -10.07
N THR A 62 -14.06 9.22 -10.83
CA THR A 62 -15.53 9.20 -10.80
C THR A 62 -16.04 7.96 -11.52
N LEU A 63 -16.92 7.20 -10.86
CA LEU A 63 -17.46 5.93 -11.37
C LEU A 63 -18.99 5.89 -11.15
N PRO A 64 -19.76 5.23 -12.04
CA PRO A 64 -21.18 4.96 -11.78
C PRO A 64 -21.37 4.13 -10.50
N LEU A 65 -22.54 4.23 -9.86
CA LEU A 65 -22.79 3.64 -8.54
C LEU A 65 -22.57 2.11 -8.50
N ALA A 66 -22.99 1.38 -9.53
CA ALA A 66 -22.75 -0.05 -9.64
C ALA A 66 -21.23 -0.38 -9.62
N PHE A 67 -20.41 0.39 -10.33
CA PHE A 67 -18.96 0.25 -10.29
C PHE A 67 -18.40 0.60 -8.92
N VAL A 68 -18.93 1.62 -8.24
CA VAL A 68 -18.50 1.95 -6.86
C VAL A 68 -18.79 0.80 -5.90
N PHE A 69 -19.98 0.20 -5.98
CA PHE A 69 -20.36 -0.97 -5.17
C PHE A 69 -19.40 -2.15 -5.39
N TRP A 70 -19.18 -2.53 -6.66
CA TRP A 70 -18.29 -3.65 -7.00
C TRP A 70 -16.81 -3.35 -6.71
N LYS A 71 -16.39 -2.09 -6.82
CA LYS A 71 -15.05 -1.65 -6.37
C LYS A 71 -14.89 -1.88 -4.87
N GLN A 72 -15.86 -1.48 -4.06
CA GLN A 72 -15.82 -1.67 -2.60
C GLN A 72 -15.83 -3.14 -2.22
N TRP A 73 -16.60 -3.97 -2.94
CA TRP A 73 -16.58 -5.42 -2.78
C TRP A 73 -15.17 -6.00 -2.97
N ALA A 74 -14.51 -5.66 -4.08
CA ALA A 74 -13.15 -6.11 -4.38
C ALA A 74 -12.11 -5.54 -3.38
N GLN A 75 -12.29 -4.30 -2.92
CA GLN A 75 -11.44 -3.71 -1.88
C GLN A 75 -11.57 -4.41 -0.53
N ARG A 76 -12.77 -4.91 -0.17
CA ARG A 76 -12.96 -5.74 1.03
C ARG A 76 -12.18 -7.03 0.94
N PHE A 77 -12.18 -7.66 -0.23
CA PHE A 77 -11.34 -8.84 -0.50
C PHE A 77 -9.85 -8.53 -0.31
N LEU A 78 -9.33 -7.47 -0.93
CA LEU A 78 -7.92 -7.08 -0.76
C LEU A 78 -7.57 -6.76 0.70
N LYS A 79 -8.50 -6.16 1.44
CA LYS A 79 -8.36 -5.95 2.88
C LYS A 79 -8.30 -7.27 3.64
N ALA A 80 -9.16 -8.25 3.33
CA ALA A 80 -9.11 -9.55 3.98
C ALA A 80 -7.75 -10.24 3.75
N VAL A 81 -7.23 -10.19 2.52
CA VAL A 81 -5.88 -10.70 2.19
C VAL A 81 -4.79 -9.99 3.01
N SER A 82 -4.90 -8.68 3.21
CA SER A 82 -3.90 -7.90 3.96
C SER A 82 -3.92 -8.13 5.47
N HIS A 83 -4.97 -8.75 6.01
CA HIS A 83 -5.12 -9.05 7.44
C HIS A 83 -4.92 -10.54 7.76
N LEU A 84 -4.47 -11.35 6.80
CA LEU A 84 -4.04 -12.71 7.07
C LEU A 84 -2.84 -12.69 8.01
N ASP A 85 -2.80 -13.63 8.95
CA ASP A 85 -1.60 -13.90 9.75
C ASP A 85 -0.50 -14.52 8.89
N ASP A 86 0.72 -14.59 9.45
CA ASP A 86 1.89 -15.07 8.72
C ASP A 86 1.73 -16.52 8.23
N GLU A 87 1.02 -17.37 8.98
CA GLU A 87 0.80 -18.77 8.61
C GLU A 87 -0.11 -18.88 7.38
N ARG A 88 -1.30 -18.26 7.41
CA ARG A 88 -2.25 -18.25 6.29
C ARG A 88 -1.70 -17.49 5.09
N PHE A 89 -0.95 -16.42 5.31
CA PHE A 89 -0.31 -15.69 4.22
C PHE A 89 0.79 -16.52 3.56
N ALA A 90 1.60 -17.26 4.34
CA ALA A 90 2.58 -18.18 3.79
C ALA A 90 1.93 -19.33 3.00
N GLU A 91 0.77 -19.82 3.44
CA GLU A 91 -0.01 -20.79 2.68
C GLU A 91 -0.50 -20.19 1.34
N LEU A 92 -1.10 -18.99 1.38
CA LEU A 92 -1.53 -18.26 0.19
C LEU A 92 -0.39 -18.11 -0.84
N GLU A 93 0.80 -17.72 -0.36
CA GLU A 93 2.01 -17.56 -1.17
C GLU A 93 2.49 -18.90 -1.78
N LYS A 94 2.43 -19.99 -1.02
CA LYS A 94 2.75 -21.34 -1.52
C LYS A 94 1.76 -21.77 -2.60
N THR A 95 0.47 -21.51 -2.40
CA THR A 95 -0.57 -21.85 -3.37
C THR A 95 -0.36 -21.08 -4.67
N ALA A 96 -0.09 -19.77 -4.60
CA ALA A 96 0.21 -18.95 -5.78
C ALA A 96 1.41 -19.52 -6.56
N LYS A 97 2.50 -19.89 -5.87
CA LYS A 97 3.69 -20.48 -6.51
C LYS A 97 3.40 -21.84 -7.16
N SER A 98 2.57 -22.66 -6.53
CA SER A 98 2.27 -24.01 -7.00
C SER A 98 1.38 -24.04 -8.26
N GLY A 99 0.64 -22.97 -8.55
CA GLY A 99 -0.34 -22.92 -9.65
C GLY A 99 -1.51 -23.89 -9.49
N LYS A 100 -1.62 -24.61 -8.37
CA LYS A 100 -2.72 -25.54 -8.09
C LYS A 100 -3.97 -24.76 -7.67
N LYS A 101 -5.15 -25.35 -7.94
CA LYS A 101 -6.42 -24.82 -7.43
C LYS A 101 -6.33 -24.69 -5.91
N SER A 102 -6.63 -23.49 -5.39
CA SER A 102 -6.60 -23.24 -3.95
C SER A 102 -7.74 -23.95 -3.27
N ASP A 103 -7.56 -24.30 -2.00
CA ASP A 103 -8.71 -24.51 -1.14
C ASP A 103 -9.42 -23.16 -0.97
N ALA A 104 -10.75 -23.16 -1.01
CA ALA A 104 -11.59 -21.98 -0.97
C ALA A 104 -11.50 -21.21 0.36
N ARG A 105 -10.79 -21.76 1.34
CA ARG A 105 -10.83 -21.34 2.74
C ARG A 105 -9.69 -20.42 3.16
N ILE A 106 -8.68 -20.20 2.30
CA ILE A 106 -7.50 -19.39 2.69
C ILE A 106 -7.90 -17.95 3.05
N VAL A 107 -8.84 -17.38 2.30
CA VAL A 107 -9.40 -16.05 2.56
C VAL A 107 -10.88 -16.20 2.90
N ALA A 108 -11.21 -16.14 4.19
CA ALA A 108 -12.60 -16.24 4.65
C ALA A 108 -13.47 -15.12 4.04
N ALA A 109 -14.64 -15.52 3.53
CA ALA A 109 -15.67 -14.58 3.09
C ALA A 109 -16.32 -13.87 4.30
N PRO A 110 -16.95 -12.71 4.10
CA PRO A 110 -17.79 -12.10 5.14
C PRO A 110 -18.90 -13.05 5.62
N ASP A 111 -19.34 -12.88 6.87
CA ASP A 111 -20.45 -13.65 7.43
C ASP A 111 -21.79 -13.32 6.75
N ASP A 112 -22.79 -14.19 6.95
CA ASP A 112 -24.08 -14.08 6.28
C ASP A 112 -24.85 -12.79 6.59
N LEU A 113 -24.66 -12.22 7.80
CA LEU A 113 -25.29 -10.96 8.17
C LEU A 113 -24.64 -9.80 7.41
N ALA A 114 -23.32 -9.76 7.35
CA ALA A 114 -22.58 -8.77 6.59
C ALA A 114 -22.90 -8.84 5.10
N LEU A 115 -23.05 -10.05 4.53
CA LEU A 115 -23.46 -10.24 3.15
C LEU A 115 -24.89 -9.74 2.91
N ALA A 116 -25.84 -10.04 3.81
CA ALA A 116 -27.22 -9.59 3.68
C ALA A 116 -27.34 -8.05 3.67
N VAL A 117 -26.54 -7.37 4.50
CA VAL A 117 -26.45 -5.90 4.49
C VAL A 117 -25.95 -5.39 3.14
N LEU A 118 -24.90 -5.99 2.57
CA LEU A 118 -24.37 -5.60 1.27
C LEU A 118 -25.39 -5.80 0.14
N VAL A 119 -26.16 -6.89 0.17
CA VAL A 119 -27.23 -7.13 -0.80
C VAL A 119 -28.31 -6.04 -0.70
N ALA A 120 -28.70 -5.66 0.52
CA ALA A 120 -29.70 -4.63 0.76
C ALA A 120 -29.24 -3.20 0.39
N GLU A 121 -27.95 -2.90 0.51
CA GLU A 121 -27.35 -1.60 0.18
C GLU A 121 -26.98 -1.45 -1.30
N ALA A 122 -27.13 -2.50 -2.10
CA ALA A 122 -26.71 -2.49 -3.49
C ALA A 122 -27.50 -1.46 -4.31
N PRO A 123 -26.82 -0.59 -5.10
CA PRO A 123 -27.50 0.39 -5.91
C PRO A 123 -28.28 -0.29 -7.05
N PRO A 124 -29.31 0.37 -7.61
CA PRO A 124 -30.01 -0.11 -8.80
C PRO A 124 -29.01 -0.42 -9.93
N MET A 125 -29.07 -1.65 -10.45
CA MET A 125 -28.26 -2.10 -11.57
C MET A 125 -28.98 -3.21 -12.33
N ARG A 126 -28.64 -3.41 -13.61
CA ARG A 126 -29.22 -4.51 -14.40
C ARG A 126 -28.80 -5.86 -13.80
N GLY A 127 -29.78 -6.73 -13.54
CA GLY A 127 -29.55 -8.04 -12.93
C GLY A 127 -29.44 -8.02 -11.40
N LEU A 128 -29.82 -6.93 -10.74
CA LEU A 128 -29.80 -6.84 -9.26
C LEU A 128 -30.58 -7.97 -8.59
N GLU A 129 -31.62 -8.50 -9.23
CA GLU A 129 -32.41 -9.65 -8.77
C GLU A 129 -31.58 -10.94 -8.59
N PHE A 130 -30.41 -11.03 -9.22
CA PHE A 130 -29.48 -12.16 -9.07
C PHE A 130 -28.48 -11.95 -7.92
N LEU A 131 -28.43 -10.75 -7.33
CA LEU A 131 -27.54 -10.45 -6.21
C LEU A 131 -28.03 -11.13 -4.92
N THR A 132 -27.31 -12.16 -4.51
CA THR A 132 -27.61 -12.96 -3.31
C THR A 132 -26.36 -13.17 -2.47
N ASN A 133 -26.53 -13.59 -1.21
CA ASN A 133 -25.41 -13.98 -0.35
C ASN A 133 -24.56 -15.08 -1.01
N ASP A 134 -25.20 -16.06 -1.64
CA ASP A 134 -24.52 -17.16 -2.31
C ASP A 134 -23.74 -16.70 -3.54
N LEU A 135 -24.29 -15.75 -4.31
CA LEU A 135 -23.55 -15.13 -5.40
C LEU A 135 -22.31 -14.41 -4.86
N LEU A 136 -22.44 -13.61 -3.80
CA LEU A 136 -21.29 -12.91 -3.22
C LEU A 136 -20.23 -13.90 -2.72
N LYS A 137 -20.60 -15.02 -2.07
CA LYS A 137 -19.64 -16.06 -1.68
C LYS A 137 -18.92 -16.66 -2.89
N THR A 138 -19.64 -16.96 -3.96
CA THR A 138 -19.05 -17.44 -5.22
C THR A 138 -18.07 -16.43 -5.80
N LEU A 139 -18.44 -15.16 -5.89
CA LEU A 139 -17.58 -14.10 -6.38
C LEU A 139 -16.34 -13.88 -5.49
N TRP A 140 -16.45 -14.08 -4.18
CA TRP A 140 -15.31 -14.05 -3.26
C TRP A 140 -14.31 -15.17 -3.55
N HIS A 141 -14.81 -16.37 -3.84
CA HIS A 141 -13.97 -17.51 -4.22
C HIS A 141 -13.31 -17.30 -5.59
N GLU A 142 -14.05 -16.74 -6.56
CA GLU A 142 -13.51 -16.34 -7.86
C GLU A 142 -12.40 -15.29 -7.71
N LEU A 143 -12.60 -14.28 -6.85
CA LEU A 143 -11.57 -13.29 -6.53
C LEU A 143 -10.31 -13.93 -5.93
N THR A 144 -10.49 -14.89 -5.03
CA THR A 144 -9.37 -15.64 -4.42
C THR A 144 -8.55 -16.36 -5.50
N THR A 145 -9.24 -17.07 -6.40
CA THR A 145 -8.61 -17.81 -7.50
C THR A 145 -7.91 -16.86 -8.49
N GLY A 146 -8.60 -15.80 -8.93
CA GLY A 146 -8.04 -14.81 -9.86
C GLY A 146 -6.85 -14.05 -9.26
N PHE A 147 -6.89 -13.73 -7.97
CA PHE A 147 -5.77 -13.12 -7.26
C PHE A 147 -4.55 -14.03 -7.25
N LEU A 148 -4.71 -15.30 -6.91
CA LEU A 148 -3.62 -16.28 -6.88
C LEU A 148 -3.01 -16.50 -8.28
N GLN A 149 -3.87 -16.60 -9.31
CA GLN A 149 -3.42 -16.74 -10.69
C GLN A 149 -2.61 -15.52 -11.15
N ARG A 150 -3.04 -14.31 -10.80
CA ARG A 150 -2.31 -13.08 -11.12
C ARG A 150 -1.03 -12.95 -10.29
N ALA A 151 -1.05 -13.40 -9.04
CA ALA A 151 0.10 -13.40 -8.14
C ALA A 151 1.21 -14.34 -8.63
N HIS A 152 0.84 -15.50 -9.21
CA HIS A 152 1.78 -16.42 -9.84
C HIS A 152 2.66 -15.75 -10.90
N ASN A 153 2.08 -14.84 -11.68
CA ASN A 153 2.74 -14.11 -12.76
C ASN A 153 3.32 -12.75 -12.31
N THR A 154 3.31 -12.43 -11.02
CA THR A 154 3.74 -11.13 -10.50
C THR A 154 5.03 -11.26 -9.70
N ASP A 155 6.03 -10.45 -10.05
CA ASP A 155 7.24 -10.32 -9.23
C ASP A 155 6.88 -9.94 -7.79
N GLY A 156 7.39 -10.71 -6.83
CA GLY A 156 7.06 -10.56 -5.41
C GLY A 156 5.78 -11.30 -4.96
N GLY A 157 5.17 -12.13 -5.82
CA GLY A 157 4.09 -13.04 -5.46
C GLY A 157 2.83 -12.34 -4.96
N CYS A 158 2.16 -12.92 -3.96
CA CYS A 158 0.93 -12.36 -3.38
C CYS A 158 1.18 -10.98 -2.78
N ARG A 159 2.33 -10.80 -2.11
CA ARG A 159 2.70 -9.51 -1.50
C ARG A 159 2.95 -8.45 -2.56
N GLY A 160 3.70 -8.77 -3.61
CA GLY A 160 3.97 -7.87 -4.74
C GLY A 160 2.68 -7.45 -5.45
N LEU A 161 1.76 -8.40 -5.69
CA LEU A 161 0.47 -8.09 -6.30
C LEU A 161 -0.40 -7.21 -5.39
N LEU A 162 -0.49 -7.53 -4.09
CA LEU A 162 -1.26 -6.73 -3.14
C LEU A 162 -0.80 -5.27 -3.11
N LEU A 163 0.52 -5.05 -3.16
CA LEU A 163 1.11 -3.71 -3.23
C LEU A 163 0.74 -2.96 -4.52
N LYS A 164 0.70 -3.66 -5.67
CA LYS A 164 0.27 -3.07 -6.94
C LYS A 164 -1.22 -2.72 -6.96
N LEU A 165 -2.07 -3.56 -6.38
CA LEU A 165 -3.53 -3.41 -6.42
C LEU A 165 -4.09 -2.50 -5.34
N ASN A 166 -3.40 -2.36 -4.21
CA ASN A 166 -3.84 -1.53 -3.11
C ASN A 166 -2.69 -0.74 -2.47
N PRO A 167 -2.14 0.27 -3.17
CA PRO A 167 -1.08 1.11 -2.62
C PRO A 167 -1.50 1.76 -1.29
N ASP A 168 -2.79 2.15 -1.19
CA ASP A 168 -3.35 2.81 -0.02
C ASP A 168 -3.63 1.85 1.17
N ALA A 169 -3.68 0.52 0.95
CA ALA A 169 -3.74 -0.45 2.06
C ALA A 169 -2.48 -0.47 2.91
N GLN A 170 -1.36 0.06 2.42
CA GLN A 170 -0.22 0.34 3.29
C GLN A 170 -0.54 1.40 4.35
N LEU A 171 -1.62 2.19 4.23
CA LEU A 171 -1.87 3.32 5.12
C LEU A 171 -2.98 3.05 6.14
N LEU A 172 -3.99 2.24 5.83
CA LEU A 172 -5.14 2.03 6.72
C LEU A 172 -4.77 1.26 7.99
N GLY A 173 -5.02 1.87 9.16
CA GLY A 173 -4.72 1.25 10.46
C GLY A 173 -3.22 1.16 10.79
N ARG A 174 -2.34 1.72 9.93
CA ARG A 174 -0.91 1.77 10.22
C ARG A 174 -0.55 3.02 11.02
N VAL A 175 0.26 2.81 12.04
CA VAL A 175 0.92 3.89 12.76
C VAL A 175 2.08 4.40 11.90
N THR A 176 2.12 5.71 11.68
CA THR A 176 3.21 6.41 10.99
C THR A 176 4.00 7.22 12.02
N PHE A 177 5.30 6.99 12.09
CA PHE A 177 6.23 7.85 12.82
C PHE A 177 6.82 8.89 11.89
N HIS A 178 6.72 10.14 12.30
CA HIS A 178 7.28 11.28 11.59
C HIS A 178 8.43 11.84 12.41
N LEU A 179 9.58 12.00 11.77
CA LEU A 179 10.70 12.77 12.26
C LEU A 179 11.02 13.85 11.22
N ALA A 180 10.89 15.11 11.60
CA ALA A 180 11.13 16.25 10.72
C ALA A 180 12.15 17.20 11.35
N GLU A 181 12.82 18.00 10.52
CA GLU A 181 13.66 19.09 11.02
C GLU A 181 12.80 20.20 11.64
N ASN A 182 13.25 20.66 12.80
CA ASN A 182 12.68 21.79 13.51
C ASN A 182 13.69 22.95 13.52
N LYS A 183 13.61 23.82 12.51
CA LYS A 183 14.48 25.00 12.38
C LYS A 183 14.23 26.08 13.45
N ARG A 184 13.21 25.92 14.29
CA ARG A 184 12.80 26.91 15.31
C ARG A 184 13.47 26.69 16.66
N ASP A 185 14.02 25.50 16.93
CA ASP A 185 14.71 25.15 18.17
C ASP A 185 16.09 24.58 17.84
N PRO A 186 17.17 25.38 17.91
CA PRO A 186 18.53 24.93 17.61
C PRO A 186 19.03 23.83 18.55
N ASP A 187 18.58 23.80 19.81
CA ASP A 187 19.00 22.80 20.79
C ASP A 187 18.26 21.47 20.59
N ARG A 188 17.05 21.52 20.04
CA ARG A 188 16.24 20.35 19.64
C ARG A 188 15.79 20.46 18.18
N PRO A 189 16.71 20.23 17.23
CA PRO A 189 16.51 20.51 15.82
C PRO A 189 15.61 19.48 15.13
N PHE A 190 14.96 18.58 15.86
CA PHE A 190 14.04 17.59 15.33
C PHE A 190 12.68 17.64 16.02
N ALA A 191 11.63 17.33 15.27
CA ALA A 191 10.28 17.16 15.78
C ALA A 191 9.79 15.74 15.46
N PHE A 192 9.39 15.02 16.50
CA PHE A 192 8.79 13.69 16.40
C PHE A 192 7.27 13.74 16.60
N LEU A 193 6.53 12.97 15.81
CA LEU A 193 5.10 12.73 15.99
C LEU A 193 4.70 11.33 15.49
N ALA A 194 3.92 10.59 16.28
CA ALA A 194 3.22 9.40 15.81
C ALA A 194 1.78 9.76 15.39
N THR A 195 1.35 9.25 14.24
CA THR A 195 -0.02 9.38 13.71
C THR A 195 -0.57 8.02 13.32
N TYR A 196 -1.88 7.89 13.21
CA TYR A 196 -2.53 6.73 12.58
C TYR A 196 -3.47 7.22 11.50
N ALA A 197 -3.62 6.41 10.44
CA ALA A 197 -4.53 6.74 9.38
C ALA A 197 -5.95 6.28 9.75
N HIS A 198 -6.85 7.25 9.90
CA HIS A 198 -8.24 7.07 10.23
C HIS A 198 -9.13 7.39 9.03
N ARG A 199 -10.14 6.57 8.77
CA ARG A 199 -11.14 6.83 7.73
C ARG A 199 -12.29 7.62 8.33
N ILE A 200 -12.46 8.87 7.90
CA ILE A 200 -13.61 9.68 8.26
C ILE A 200 -14.66 9.48 7.16
N SER A 201 -15.69 8.70 7.47
CA SER A 201 -16.84 8.35 6.62
C SER A 201 -16.61 7.31 5.50
N ALA A 202 -17.73 6.74 5.03
CA ALA A 202 -17.81 5.88 3.85
C ALA A 202 -17.32 6.56 2.54
N LYS A 203 -17.11 7.88 2.53
CA LYS A 203 -16.70 8.69 1.38
C LYS A 203 -15.17 8.94 1.26
N SER A 204 -14.36 8.10 1.90
CA SER A 204 -12.99 7.78 1.43
C SER A 204 -11.90 8.88 1.51
N GLN A 205 -11.90 9.75 2.52
CA GLN A 205 -10.66 10.47 2.88
C GLN A 205 -9.99 9.83 4.10
N VAL A 206 -8.74 9.41 3.90
CA VAL A 206 -7.86 8.94 4.96
C VAL A 206 -7.22 10.17 5.58
N GLN A 207 -7.53 10.45 6.85
CA GLN A 207 -6.88 11.50 7.62
C GLN A 207 -5.85 10.89 8.56
N HIS A 208 -4.66 11.48 8.64
CA HIS A 208 -3.69 11.16 9.66
C HIS A 208 -4.03 11.94 10.93
N LEU A 209 -4.41 11.23 12.00
CA LEU A 209 -4.66 11.79 13.32
C LEU A 209 -3.50 11.45 14.26
N PRO A 210 -3.14 12.34 15.21
CA PRO A 210 -2.14 12.01 16.23
C PRO A 210 -2.51 10.73 16.97
N LEU A 211 -1.53 9.87 17.24
CA LEU A 211 -1.78 8.59 17.92
C LEU A 211 -2.38 8.78 19.32
N GLY A 212 -2.08 9.91 19.98
CA GLY A 212 -2.72 10.28 21.24
C GLY A 212 -4.24 10.52 21.13
N GLU A 213 -4.77 10.88 19.96
CA GLU A 213 -6.23 10.97 19.74
C GLU A 213 -6.89 9.59 19.73
N ALA A 214 -6.21 8.56 19.19
CA ALA A 214 -6.72 7.19 19.23
C ALA A 214 -6.94 6.71 20.67
N LEU A 215 -6.03 7.05 21.59
CA LEU A 215 -6.19 6.74 23.01
C LEU A 215 -7.44 7.38 23.60
N ARG A 216 -7.69 8.67 23.30
CA ARG A 216 -8.87 9.39 23.81
C ARG A 216 -10.17 8.81 23.23
N GLN A 217 -10.18 8.58 21.92
CA GLN A 217 -11.35 8.11 21.19
C GLN A 217 -11.74 6.69 21.63
N TYR A 218 -10.81 5.74 21.60
CA TYR A 218 -11.12 4.35 21.98
C TYR A 218 -11.34 4.18 23.48
N ALA A 219 -10.79 5.05 24.32
CA ALA A 219 -11.17 5.11 25.74
C ALA A 219 -12.62 5.57 25.93
N ALA A 220 -13.09 6.55 25.16
CA ALA A 220 -14.47 7.04 25.20
C ALA A 220 -15.46 6.00 24.65
N GLU A 221 -15.09 5.28 23.58
CA GLU A 221 -15.91 4.24 22.93
C GLU A 221 -15.85 2.88 23.65
N ARG A 222 -15.02 2.74 24.71
CA ARG A 222 -14.72 1.48 25.43
C ARG A 222 -14.20 0.34 24.52
N ASP A 223 -13.66 0.67 23.36
CA ASP A 223 -13.19 -0.29 22.37
C ASP A 223 -11.68 -0.57 22.54
N GLN A 224 -11.36 -1.26 23.64
CA GLN A 224 -9.96 -1.60 23.97
C GLN A 224 -9.34 -2.56 22.95
N THR A 225 -10.15 -3.37 22.28
CA THR A 225 -9.70 -4.33 21.27
C THR A 225 -9.14 -3.62 20.05
N LYS A 226 -9.84 -2.63 19.49
CA LYS A 226 -9.33 -1.86 18.34
C LYS A 226 -8.07 -1.06 18.66
N LEU A 227 -7.96 -0.52 19.87
CA LEU A 227 -6.74 0.15 20.31
C LEU A 227 -5.57 -0.84 20.41
N ALA A 228 -5.80 -2.04 20.96
CA ALA A 228 -4.79 -3.09 21.05
C ALA A 228 -4.31 -3.52 19.67
N GLU A 229 -5.23 -3.73 18.72
CA GLU A 229 -4.94 -4.05 17.32
C GLU A 229 -4.10 -2.96 16.65
N LEU A 230 -4.45 -1.68 16.84
CA LEU A 230 -3.71 -0.55 16.28
C LEU A 230 -2.25 -0.49 16.77
N LEU A 231 -1.99 -0.95 18.00
CA LEU A 231 -0.67 -0.90 18.63
C LEU A 231 0.16 -2.16 18.42
N ILE A 232 -0.34 -3.20 17.73
CA ILE A 232 0.45 -4.42 17.43
C ILE A 232 1.80 -4.07 16.75
N PRO A 233 1.85 -3.28 15.64
CA PRO A 233 3.11 -2.93 15.00
C PRO A 233 4.06 -2.14 15.90
N VAL A 234 3.50 -1.29 16.77
CA VAL A 234 4.27 -0.49 17.73
C VAL A 234 4.93 -1.38 18.77
N ARG A 235 4.22 -2.39 19.28
CA ARG A 235 4.75 -3.37 20.24
C ARG A 235 5.83 -4.25 19.62
N GLU A 236 5.63 -4.70 18.39
CA GLU A 236 6.65 -5.48 17.67
C GLU A 236 7.92 -4.67 17.40
N ALA A 237 7.78 -3.40 17.05
CA ALA A 237 8.93 -2.50 16.93
C ALA A 237 9.61 -2.27 18.30
N ALA A 238 8.85 -2.07 19.37
CA ALA A 238 9.36 -1.88 20.73
C ALA A 238 10.19 -3.06 21.25
N ASN A 239 9.87 -4.29 20.84
CA ASN A 239 10.63 -5.48 21.22
C ASN A 239 12.02 -5.53 20.58
N ARG A 240 12.20 -4.88 19.41
CA ARG A 240 13.43 -4.96 18.60
C ARG A 240 14.23 -3.65 18.59
N SER A 241 13.57 -2.51 18.81
CA SER A 241 14.18 -1.18 18.90
C SER A 241 14.12 -0.67 20.34
N LYS A 242 15.29 -0.41 20.92
CA LYS A 242 15.39 0.18 22.26
C LYS A 242 14.74 1.56 22.33
N VAL A 243 14.86 2.34 21.25
CA VAL A 243 14.26 3.68 21.15
C VAL A 243 12.74 3.59 21.23
N VAL A 244 12.13 2.75 20.39
CA VAL A 244 10.67 2.58 20.39
C VAL A 244 10.19 1.97 21.70
N GLY A 245 10.93 1.01 22.26
CA GLY A 245 10.62 0.43 23.57
C GLY A 245 10.61 1.46 24.70
N GLN A 246 11.59 2.37 24.74
CA GLN A 246 11.62 3.46 25.70
C GLN A 246 10.47 4.45 25.49
N MET A 247 10.16 4.80 24.25
CA MET A 247 9.05 5.72 23.93
C MET A 247 7.68 5.13 24.28
N LEU A 248 7.51 3.82 24.13
CA LEU A 248 6.29 3.13 24.48
C LEU A 248 6.11 3.03 26.00
N SER A 249 7.15 2.62 26.73
CA SER A 249 7.10 2.47 28.19
C SER A 249 6.88 3.80 28.92
N THR A 250 7.50 4.87 28.42
CA THR A 250 7.31 6.24 28.94
C THR A 250 6.04 6.92 28.43
N ARG A 251 5.28 6.27 27.53
CA ARG A 251 4.13 6.85 26.82
C ARG A 251 4.45 8.08 25.96
N ALA A 252 5.73 8.41 25.75
CA ALA A 252 6.16 9.53 24.92
C ALA A 252 5.68 9.39 23.46
N ILE A 253 5.50 8.16 22.97
CA ILE A 253 4.98 7.88 21.62
C ILE A 253 3.61 8.52 21.31
N PHE A 254 2.82 8.86 22.35
CA PHE A 254 1.47 9.42 22.19
C PHE A 254 1.44 10.95 22.14
N GLN A 255 2.61 11.62 22.22
CA GLN A 255 2.71 13.08 22.23
C GLN A 255 3.73 13.58 21.20
N PRO A 256 3.51 14.77 20.59
CA PRO A 256 4.54 15.46 19.82
C PRO A 256 5.75 15.80 20.71
N GLN A 257 6.96 15.65 20.19
CA GLN A 257 8.20 15.89 20.95
C GLN A 257 9.21 16.68 20.13
N ALA A 258 9.96 17.58 20.78
CA ALA A 258 11.17 18.17 20.23
C ALA A 258 12.38 17.33 20.67
N TRP A 259 13.23 16.93 19.72
CA TRP A 259 14.33 16.00 19.92
C TRP A 259 15.68 16.64 19.63
N THR A 260 16.65 16.30 20.46
CA THR A 260 18.08 16.56 20.21
C THR A 260 18.60 15.63 19.12
N VAL A 261 19.81 15.94 18.59
CA VAL A 261 20.52 15.05 17.66
C VAL A 261 20.78 13.67 18.27
N SER A 262 21.12 13.60 19.56
CA SER A 262 21.40 12.35 20.26
C SER A 262 20.17 11.45 20.43
N GLN A 263 18.96 12.01 20.41
CA GLN A 263 17.71 11.26 20.38
C GLN A 263 17.33 10.82 18.96
N ALA A 264 17.50 11.72 17.98
CA ALA A 264 17.15 11.47 16.59
C ALA A 264 18.05 10.40 15.92
N TYR A 265 19.35 10.39 16.21
CA TYR A 265 20.29 9.49 15.54
C TYR A 265 20.00 7.99 15.78
N PRO A 266 19.80 7.51 17.04
CA PRO A 266 19.39 6.12 17.28
C PRO A 266 18.07 5.76 16.60
N PHE A 267 17.09 6.68 16.61
CA PHE A 267 15.81 6.47 15.91
C PHE A 267 16.01 6.25 14.40
N LEU A 268 16.84 7.08 13.77
CA LEU A 268 17.14 7.01 12.35
C LEU A 268 17.81 5.68 11.95
N ASN A 269 18.65 5.10 12.83
CA ASN A 269 19.26 3.79 12.61
C ASN A 269 18.24 2.64 12.68
N ASP A 270 17.22 2.77 13.53
CA ASP A 270 16.19 1.75 13.74
C ASP A 270 15.05 1.79 12.69
N VAL A 271 15.12 2.67 11.69
CA VAL A 271 14.06 2.84 10.66
C VAL A 271 13.69 1.52 9.99
N ALA A 272 14.67 0.71 9.60
CA ALA A 272 14.40 -0.58 8.96
C ALA A 272 13.64 -1.55 9.90
N ILE A 273 14.02 -1.59 11.18
CA ILE A 273 13.36 -2.41 12.20
C ILE A 273 11.89 -1.98 12.38
N MET A 274 11.64 -0.67 12.38
CA MET A 274 10.29 -0.13 12.48
C MET A 274 9.44 -0.48 11.25
N GLU A 275 9.99 -0.33 10.05
CA GLU A 275 9.31 -0.66 8.80
C GLU A 275 9.01 -2.16 8.68
N GLU A 276 9.94 -3.02 9.07
CA GLU A 276 9.75 -4.48 9.15
C GLU A 276 8.65 -4.87 10.15
N ALA A 277 8.51 -4.12 11.25
CA ALA A 277 7.45 -4.34 12.24
C ALA A 277 6.07 -3.89 11.74
N GLY A 278 5.99 -3.32 10.53
CA GLY A 278 4.74 -2.85 9.94
C GLY A 278 4.42 -1.39 10.26
N LEU A 279 5.36 -0.59 10.76
CA LEU A 279 5.20 0.85 10.90
C LEU A 279 5.53 1.56 9.58
N SER A 280 4.92 2.72 9.33
CA SER A 280 5.42 3.65 8.32
C SER A 280 6.34 4.67 8.98
N VAL A 281 7.48 4.97 8.35
CA VAL A 281 8.44 5.93 8.91
C VAL A 281 8.73 7.03 7.90
N ARG A 282 8.52 8.28 8.31
CA ARG A 282 8.80 9.50 7.53
C ARG A 282 9.97 10.22 8.21
N VAL A 283 11.06 10.38 7.50
CA VAL A 283 12.32 10.99 7.97
C VAL A 283 12.77 12.06 6.98
N PRO A 284 13.67 12.98 7.37
CA PRO A 284 14.20 13.99 6.47
C PRO A 284 14.88 13.36 5.24
N ASP A 285 14.78 14.03 4.09
CA ASP A 285 15.20 13.46 2.80
C ASP A 285 16.71 13.11 2.75
N TRP A 286 17.55 13.87 3.45
CA TRP A 286 18.99 13.61 3.51
C TRP A 286 19.35 12.27 4.16
N TRP A 287 18.48 11.69 5.01
CA TRP A 287 18.74 10.37 5.59
C TRP A 287 18.60 9.26 4.56
N LYS A 288 17.69 9.41 3.59
CA LYS A 288 17.50 8.44 2.49
C LYS A 288 18.68 8.46 1.52
N SER A 289 19.24 9.65 1.26
CA SER A 289 20.43 9.81 0.42
C SER A 289 21.67 9.13 1.00
N ARG A 290 21.78 9.01 2.34
CA ARG A 290 22.91 8.35 3.02
C ARG A 290 22.96 6.84 2.84
N LYS A 291 21.82 6.18 2.56
CA LYS A 291 21.77 4.75 2.17
C LYS A 291 22.14 4.53 0.70
N ALA A 292 22.12 5.59 -0.12
CA ALA A 292 22.37 5.54 -1.55
C ALA A 292 23.82 5.91 -1.94
N THR A 293 24.70 6.16 -0.96
CA THR A 293 26.12 6.46 -1.21
C THR A 293 26.87 5.18 -1.59
N ARG A 294 26.64 4.69 -2.81
CA ARG A 294 27.45 3.64 -3.42
C ARG A 294 28.79 4.26 -3.84
N PRO A 295 29.94 3.61 -3.59
CA PRO A 295 31.20 4.06 -4.15
C PRO A 295 31.07 4.11 -5.67
N GLN A 296 31.36 5.27 -6.25
CA GLN A 296 31.35 5.48 -7.69
C GLN A 296 32.78 5.38 -8.20
N VAL A 297 32.99 4.62 -9.27
CA VAL A 297 34.28 4.60 -9.96
C VAL A 297 34.37 5.86 -10.80
N GLN A 298 35.22 6.79 -10.39
CA GLN A 298 35.49 7.98 -11.18
C GLN A 298 36.70 7.69 -12.07
N VAL A 299 36.46 7.60 -13.37
CA VAL A 299 37.52 7.44 -14.38
C VAL A 299 37.91 8.83 -14.86
N ARG A 300 39.13 9.26 -14.56
CA ARG A 300 39.71 10.47 -15.14
C ARG A 300 40.50 10.09 -16.38
N ILE A 301 40.21 10.77 -17.48
CA ILE A 301 40.91 10.63 -18.76
C ILE A 301 41.66 11.93 -19.01
N GLY A 302 43.01 11.84 -19.06
CA GLY A 302 43.86 12.90 -19.62
C GLY A 302 44.21 14.09 -18.71
N ASP A 303 44.72 13.84 -17.49
CA ASP A 303 45.15 14.94 -16.58
C ASP A 303 46.66 15.31 -16.71
N GLN A 304 47.47 14.52 -17.41
CA GLN A 304 48.88 14.85 -17.64
C GLN A 304 49.12 15.45 -19.03
N ARG A 305 49.48 16.74 -19.08
CA ARG A 305 50.07 17.34 -20.29
C ARG A 305 51.49 16.80 -20.50
N THR A 306 51.62 15.68 -21.21
CA THR A 306 52.91 15.22 -21.71
C THR A 306 53.27 16.00 -22.99
N SER A 307 54.44 16.64 -22.98
CA SER A 307 54.92 17.52 -24.06
C SER A 307 55.65 16.76 -25.18
N ALA A 308 55.12 15.63 -25.64
CA ALA A 308 55.71 14.84 -26.72
C ALA A 308 54.63 14.26 -27.65
N VAL A 309 54.72 14.57 -28.94
CA VAL A 309 53.79 14.09 -29.97
C VAL A 309 54.20 12.68 -30.39
N GLY A 310 53.42 11.69 -29.96
CA GLY A 310 53.55 10.28 -30.36
C GLY A 310 52.24 9.52 -30.06
N LEU A 311 51.93 8.48 -30.83
CA LEU A 311 50.68 7.71 -30.75
C LEU A 311 50.41 7.09 -29.35
N GLU A 312 51.45 6.94 -28.54
CA GLU A 312 51.42 6.44 -27.15
C GLU A 312 50.78 7.43 -26.15
N SER A 313 50.49 8.68 -26.56
CA SER A 313 49.96 9.74 -25.69
C SER A 313 48.43 9.81 -25.60
N LEU A 314 47.71 8.89 -26.26
CA LEU A 314 46.30 9.14 -26.58
C LEU A 314 45.34 9.03 -25.40
N LEU A 315 45.57 8.19 -24.38
CA LEU A 315 44.63 8.04 -23.26
C LEU A 315 45.34 7.51 -22.00
N ASP A 316 45.55 8.38 -21.01
CA ASP A 316 45.91 7.96 -19.64
C ASP A 316 44.63 7.80 -18.82
N PHE A 317 44.44 6.61 -18.23
CA PHE A 317 43.26 6.25 -17.46
C PHE A 317 43.65 6.02 -16.01
N SER A 318 43.18 6.88 -15.10
CA SER A 318 43.23 6.62 -13.66
C SER A 318 41.82 6.37 -13.13
N ALA A 319 41.61 5.19 -12.54
CA ALA A 319 40.37 4.83 -11.89
C ALA A 319 40.56 4.94 -10.37
N ASN A 320 39.82 5.86 -9.74
CA ASN A 320 39.80 6.00 -8.29
C ASN A 320 38.39 5.75 -7.76
N LEU A 321 38.31 5.11 -6.59
CA LEU A 321 37.06 4.94 -5.86
C LEU A 321 36.71 6.28 -5.20
N ALA A 322 35.49 6.78 -5.41
CA ALA A 322 35.06 8.08 -4.87
C ALA A 322 33.67 7.98 -4.22
N VAL A 323 33.45 8.82 -3.21
CA VAL A 323 32.16 9.00 -2.53
C VAL A 323 31.77 10.46 -2.71
N ASP A 324 30.60 10.72 -3.31
CA ASP A 324 30.07 12.07 -3.59
C ASP A 324 31.09 13.00 -4.30
N GLY A 325 31.87 12.45 -5.24
CA GLY A 325 32.86 13.19 -6.02
C GLY A 325 34.20 13.44 -5.33
N THR A 326 34.38 12.95 -4.10
CA THR A 326 35.65 13.02 -3.35
C THR A 326 36.38 11.68 -3.45
N PRO A 327 37.62 11.63 -3.96
CA PRO A 327 38.38 10.39 -4.07
C PRO A 327 38.78 9.86 -2.69
N LEU A 328 38.59 8.56 -2.47
CA LEU A 328 38.98 7.85 -1.24
C LEU A 328 40.50 7.75 -1.15
N THR A 329 41.05 8.05 0.02
CA THR A 329 42.48 7.87 0.31
C THR A 329 42.83 6.39 0.47
N ASP A 330 44.11 6.01 0.36
CA ASP A 330 44.54 4.60 0.49
C ASP A 330 44.19 3.97 1.85
N ALA A 331 44.03 4.78 2.89
CA ALA A 331 43.59 4.34 4.21
C ALA A 331 42.07 4.10 4.31
N GLU A 332 41.30 4.60 3.33
CA GLU A 332 39.84 4.56 3.26
C GLU A 332 39.31 3.64 2.15
N ARG A 333 40.22 3.00 1.40
CA ARG A 333 39.91 2.00 0.37
C ARG A 333 39.61 0.63 0.96
#